data_AF-A0AAW6DUB2-F1
#
_entry.id   AF-A0AAW6DUB2-F1
#
_cell.length_a   1.000
_cell.length_b   1.000
_cell.length_c   1.000
_cell.angle_alpha   90.00
_cell.angle_beta   90.00
_cell.angle_gamma   90.00
#
_symmetry.space_group_name_H-M   'P 1'
#
loop_
_entity.id
_entity.type
_entity.pdbx_description
1 polymer ?
#
loop_
_entity_poly.entity_id
_entity_poly.type
_entity_poly.pdbx_seq_one_letter_code
_entity_poly.pdbx_strand_id
1 'polypeptide(L)'
;MKNKFAIIAALVLASTSVVTAYAVNSEKNDGSEPTNIKVTGSYIDSKSTTMSVDVEWEEMNFTYFGGHKVWNPETHSYTTESACWWDEPKEITVTNHSNSAIKAQLNFASKVEGLNGMFYEDVILLETAEGTAVDAAPKDSTYFSVSGAGIETNNTDLGTITVTISEDVQ
;
A
#
# COMPACT_ATOMS: atom_id res chain seq x y z
N MET A 1 0.25 -24.80 -44.85
CA MET A 1 -0.02 -25.41 -43.53
C MET A 1 -0.58 -24.31 -42.63
N LYS A 2 -1.81 -24.52 -42.14
CA LYS A 2 -2.58 -23.59 -41.30
C LYS A 2 -2.39 -24.00 -39.85
N ASN A 3 -1.80 -23.17 -39.00
CA ASN A 3 -1.95 -23.27 -37.56
C ASN A 3 -2.50 -21.93 -37.04
N LYS A 4 -3.58 -22.02 -36.27
CA LYS A 4 -4.59 -21.01 -35.98
C LYS A 4 -4.50 -20.55 -34.51
N PHE A 5 -4.85 -19.27 -34.27
CA PHE A 5 -5.48 -18.63 -33.09
C PHE A 5 -4.95 -18.86 -31.66
N ALA A 6 -4.89 -17.78 -30.87
CA ALA A 6 -5.82 -17.57 -29.74
C ALA A 6 -5.78 -16.13 -29.18
N ILE A 7 -6.96 -15.52 -29.05
CA ILE A 7 -7.28 -14.34 -28.23
C ILE A 7 -7.63 -14.87 -26.83
N ILE A 8 -7.04 -14.32 -25.78
CA ILE A 8 -7.45 -14.60 -24.40
C ILE A 8 -8.52 -13.57 -24.03
N ALA A 9 -9.78 -14.02 -23.99
CA ALA A 9 -10.87 -13.31 -23.33
C ALA A 9 -10.82 -13.66 -21.84
N ALA A 10 -10.66 -12.65 -20.98
CA ALA A 10 -10.76 -12.82 -19.53
C ALA A 10 -12.23 -13.08 -19.15
N LEU A 11 -12.50 -14.26 -18.62
CA LEU A 11 -13.80 -14.71 -18.14
C LEU A 11 -14.02 -14.15 -16.72
N VAL A 12 -15.09 -13.37 -16.54
CA VAL A 12 -15.59 -12.97 -15.22
C VAL A 12 -16.01 -14.22 -14.44
N LEU A 13 -15.33 -14.51 -13.33
CA LEU A 13 -15.75 -15.51 -12.35
C LEU A 13 -16.83 -14.89 -11.46
N ALA A 14 -18.10 -15.11 -11.80
CA ALA A 14 -19.18 -14.95 -10.84
C ALA A 14 -19.06 -16.09 -9.81
N SER A 15 -18.71 -15.76 -8.57
CA SER A 15 -18.63 -16.69 -7.45
C SER A 15 -20.03 -17.21 -7.09
N THR A 16 -20.42 -18.34 -7.69
CA THR A 16 -21.61 -19.07 -7.27
C THR A 16 -21.26 -19.92 -6.05
N SER A 17 -21.69 -19.49 -4.87
CA SER A 17 -21.67 -20.35 -3.69
C SER A 17 -22.62 -21.54 -3.92
N VAL A 18 -22.06 -22.75 -3.93
CA VAL A 18 -22.83 -24.00 -4.00
C VAL A 18 -23.43 -24.29 -2.62
N VAL A 19 -24.76 -24.14 -2.51
CA VAL A 19 -25.50 -24.73 -1.40
C VAL A 19 -25.70 -26.21 -1.74
N THR A 20 -24.94 -27.10 -1.11
CA THR A 20 -25.27 -28.53 -1.13
C THR A 20 -26.53 -28.75 -0.32
N ALA A 21 -27.68 -28.88 -0.99
CA ALA A 21 -28.92 -29.31 -0.35
C ALA A 21 -28.81 -30.80 -0.01
N TYR A 22 -28.67 -31.12 1.28
CA TYR A 22 -28.86 -32.49 1.75
C TYR A 22 -30.34 -32.85 1.58
N ALA A 23 -30.63 -33.93 0.85
CA ALA A 23 -31.98 -34.49 0.81
C ALA A 23 -32.33 -34.99 2.22
N VAL A 24 -33.26 -34.30 2.89
CA VAL A 24 -33.87 -34.78 4.13
C VAL A 24 -34.80 -35.93 3.75
N ASN A 25 -34.45 -37.16 4.10
CA ASN A 25 -35.44 -38.24 4.17
C ASN A 25 -36.50 -37.81 5.18
N SER A 26 -37.71 -37.54 4.71
CA SER A 26 -38.84 -37.18 5.58
C SER A 26 -39.33 -38.43 6.30
N GLU A 27 -38.74 -38.73 7.45
CA GLU A 27 -39.28 -39.73 8.37
C GLU A 27 -40.68 -39.28 8.84
N LYS A 28 -41.69 -40.13 8.64
CA LYS A 28 -43.07 -39.90 9.11
C LYS A 28 -43.35 -40.78 10.32
N ASN A 29 -43.85 -40.18 11.40
CA ASN A 29 -44.42 -40.89 12.56
C ASN A 29 -45.93 -41.14 12.31
N ASP A 30 -46.41 -42.35 12.57
CA ASP A 30 -47.82 -42.76 12.44
C ASP A 30 -48.65 -42.60 13.74
N GLY A 31 -48.04 -42.10 14.81
CA GLY A 31 -48.67 -41.79 16.09
C GLY A 31 -48.74 -42.97 17.06
N SER A 32 -48.15 -44.12 16.73
CA SER A 32 -48.14 -45.30 17.61
C SER A 32 -47.20 -45.16 18.81
N GLU A 33 -46.13 -44.37 18.70
CA GLU A 33 -45.16 -44.09 19.77
C GLU A 33 -44.63 -42.63 19.69
N PRO A 34 -44.18 -42.03 20.81
CA PRO A 34 -43.49 -40.74 20.79
C PRO A 34 -42.21 -40.81 19.93
N THR A 35 -42.03 -39.87 19.00
CA THR A 35 -40.82 -39.79 18.16
C THR A 35 -40.05 -38.51 18.44
N ASN A 36 -38.74 -38.63 18.63
CA ASN A 36 -37.84 -37.49 18.73
C ASN A 36 -37.42 -37.02 17.33
N ILE A 37 -37.75 -35.78 16.97
CA ILE A 37 -37.34 -35.18 15.70
C ILE A 37 -36.05 -34.40 15.92
N LYS A 38 -34.97 -34.78 15.21
CA LYS A 38 -33.70 -34.05 15.26
C LYS A 38 -33.82 -32.75 14.46
N VAL A 39 -33.68 -31.62 15.13
CA VAL A 39 -33.63 -30.29 14.50
C VAL A 39 -32.16 -29.88 14.36
N THR A 40 -31.74 -29.54 13.14
CA THR A 40 -30.39 -29.03 12.84
C THR A 40 -30.49 -27.71 12.10
N GLY A 41 -29.59 -26.77 12.41
CA GLY A 41 -29.42 -25.53 11.67
C GLY A 41 -28.11 -25.53 10.88
N SER A 42 -28.03 -24.68 9.85
CA SER A 42 -26.79 -24.37 9.12
C SER A 42 -26.24 -23.03 9.57
N TYR A 43 -24.93 -22.94 9.74
CA TYR A 43 -24.21 -21.69 9.95
C TYR A 43 -23.57 -21.26 8.63
N ILE A 44 -23.72 -19.99 8.27
CA ILE A 44 -23.04 -19.36 7.13
C ILE A 44 -22.18 -18.24 7.71
N ASP A 45 -20.87 -18.36 7.56
CA ASP A 45 -19.93 -17.29 7.87
C ASP A 45 -19.80 -16.36 6.65
N SER A 46 -19.98 -15.06 6.84
CA SER A 46 -19.75 -14.06 5.81
C SER A 46 -19.06 -12.85 6.43
N LYS A 47 -17.80 -12.64 6.07
CA LYS A 47 -17.01 -11.49 6.50
C LYS A 47 -16.95 -10.47 5.37
N SER A 48 -17.16 -9.19 5.70
CA SER A 48 -16.91 -8.08 4.77
C SER A 48 -15.45 -7.64 4.88
N THR A 49 -14.82 -7.27 3.77
CA THR A 49 -13.53 -6.59 3.79
C THR A 49 -13.66 -5.25 4.52
N THR A 50 -12.74 -4.99 5.44
CA THR A 50 -12.60 -3.75 6.21
C THR A 50 -11.15 -3.32 6.13
N MET A 51 -10.91 -2.14 5.56
CA MET A 51 -9.58 -1.56 5.43
C MET A 51 -9.28 -0.63 6.61
N SER A 52 -8.13 -0.82 7.24
CA SER A 52 -7.59 0.05 8.29
C SER A 52 -6.07 0.01 8.18
N VAL A 53 -5.45 1.14 7.85
CA VAL A 53 -4.01 1.23 7.61
C VAL A 53 -3.48 2.49 8.27
N ASP A 54 -2.39 2.35 9.01
CA ASP A 54 -1.65 3.46 9.58
C ASP A 54 -0.42 3.76 8.71
N VAL A 55 -0.16 5.04 8.47
CA VAL A 55 1.01 5.52 7.73
C VAL A 55 1.72 6.55 8.60
N GLU A 56 2.97 6.26 8.93
CA GLU A 56 3.84 7.10 9.76
C GLU A 56 5.04 7.54 8.93
N TRP A 57 5.60 8.71 9.21
CA TRP A 57 6.75 9.24 8.48
C TRP A 57 7.61 10.13 9.37
N GLU A 58 8.91 10.16 9.10
CA GLU A 58 9.85 11.10 9.72
C GLU A 58 9.59 12.54 9.25
N GLU A 59 10.24 13.51 9.91
CA GLU A 59 10.17 14.91 9.47
C GLU A 59 10.68 15.06 8.02
N MET A 60 9.76 15.34 7.10
CA MET A 60 10.01 15.48 5.65
C MET A 60 10.62 16.84 5.29
N ASN A 61 11.68 17.22 6.00
CA ASN A 61 12.48 18.42 5.74
C ASN A 61 13.87 18.01 5.25
N PHE A 62 14.31 18.65 4.16
CA PHE A 62 15.59 18.40 3.53
C PHE A 62 16.39 19.70 3.37
N THR A 63 17.69 19.59 3.58
CA THR A 63 18.66 20.68 3.60
C THR A 63 19.50 20.62 2.36
N TYR A 64 19.45 21.71 1.59
CA TYR A 64 20.33 21.90 0.45
C TYR A 64 21.52 22.77 0.84
N PHE A 65 22.73 22.22 0.67
CA PHE A 65 23.95 23.00 0.75
C PHE A 65 24.23 23.62 -0.62
N GLY A 66 24.03 24.92 -0.74
CA GLY A 66 24.24 25.69 -1.97
C GLY A 66 25.71 25.89 -2.39
N GLY A 67 26.64 25.13 -1.80
CA GLY A 67 28.08 25.20 -2.09
C GLY A 67 28.80 26.32 -1.32
N HIS A 68 30.13 26.24 -1.32
CA HIS A 68 30.98 27.28 -0.74
C HIS A 68 31.06 28.49 -1.66
N LYS A 69 30.59 29.64 -1.17
CA LYS A 69 30.67 30.91 -1.90
C LYS A 69 32.00 31.61 -1.61
N VAL A 70 32.80 31.82 -2.65
CA VAL A 70 34.08 32.54 -2.58
C VAL A 70 33.95 33.87 -3.33
N TRP A 71 34.25 34.98 -2.66
CA TRP A 71 34.19 36.31 -3.26
C TRP A 71 35.40 36.56 -4.15
N ASN A 72 35.17 36.90 -5.42
CA ASN A 72 36.20 37.40 -6.34
C ASN A 72 36.16 38.95 -6.39
N PRO A 73 37.18 39.66 -5.87
CA PRO A 73 37.20 41.12 -5.87
C PRO A 73 37.45 41.74 -7.25
N GLU A 74 38.03 41.01 -8.21
CA GLU A 74 38.28 41.54 -9.56
C GLU A 74 36.98 41.62 -10.37
N THR A 75 36.15 40.57 -10.28
CA THR A 75 34.88 40.49 -11.00
C THR A 75 33.69 40.97 -10.17
N HIS A 76 33.88 41.25 -8.88
CA HIS A 76 32.83 41.57 -7.91
C HIS A 76 31.68 40.56 -7.91
N SER A 77 32.02 39.26 -7.95
CA SER A 77 31.06 38.16 -8.01
C SER A 77 31.48 37.00 -7.11
N TYR A 78 30.52 36.15 -6.72
CA TYR A 78 30.81 34.90 -6.02
C TYR A 78 31.02 33.76 -7.01
N THR A 79 32.03 32.91 -6.77
CA THR A 79 32.12 31.57 -7.34
C THR A 79 31.55 30.56 -6.35
N THR A 80 30.93 29.49 -6.85
CA THR A 80 30.34 28.43 -6.02
C THR A 80 31.02 27.10 -6.34
N GLU A 81 31.53 26.43 -5.31
CA GLU A 81 32.08 25.07 -5.43
C GLU A 81 31.21 24.06 -4.67
N SER A 82 30.94 22.91 -5.32
CA SER A 82 30.29 21.71 -4.79
C SER A 82 29.00 21.93 -3.97
N ALA A 83 27.85 21.92 -4.65
CA ALA A 83 26.54 21.94 -4.00
C ALA A 83 25.91 20.54 -3.91
N CYS A 84 25.16 20.27 -2.85
CA CYS A 84 24.53 18.96 -2.65
C CYS A 84 23.35 19.00 -1.68
N TRP A 85 22.49 17.99 -1.77
CA TRP A 85 21.56 17.63 -0.70
C TRP A 85 22.32 16.87 0.38
N TRP A 86 22.18 17.28 1.64
CA TRP A 86 23.00 16.77 2.75
C TRP A 86 22.31 15.68 3.58
N ASP A 87 20.97 15.70 3.63
CA ASP A 87 20.20 14.83 4.50
C ASP A 87 20.25 13.34 4.10
N GLU A 88 20.24 12.50 5.12
CA GLU A 88 19.96 11.07 4.97
C GLU A 88 18.51 10.84 4.51
N PRO A 89 18.24 9.75 3.77
CA PRO A 89 16.89 9.34 3.40
C PRO A 89 15.96 9.24 4.62
N LYS A 90 14.71 9.67 4.47
CA LYS A 90 13.70 9.74 5.53
C LYS A 90 12.75 8.55 5.48
N GLU A 91 12.49 7.93 6.62
CA GLU A 91 11.66 6.72 6.71
C GLU A 91 10.15 7.01 6.58
N ILE A 92 9.44 6.11 5.92
CA ILE A 92 7.98 6.02 5.87
C ILE A 92 7.59 4.59 6.20
N THR A 93 6.73 4.41 7.20
CA THR A 93 6.27 3.10 7.67
C THR A 93 4.78 2.94 7.39
N VAL A 94 4.39 1.77 6.90
CA VAL A 94 2.99 1.39 6.69
C VAL A 94 2.68 0.18 7.60
N THR A 95 1.58 0.27 8.35
CA THR A 95 1.07 -0.85 9.16
C THR A 95 -0.34 -1.22 8.72
N ASN A 96 -0.56 -2.50 8.39
CA ASN A 96 -1.86 -2.99 7.99
C ASN A 96 -2.63 -3.56 9.19
N HIS A 97 -3.79 -2.98 9.51
CA HIS A 97 -4.74 -3.49 10.50
C HIS A 97 -6.01 -4.08 9.83
N SER A 98 -6.00 -4.21 8.50
CA SER A 98 -7.14 -4.69 7.71
C SER A 98 -7.31 -6.21 7.84
N ASN A 99 -8.55 -6.68 7.67
CA ASN A 99 -8.84 -8.11 7.50
C ASN A 99 -8.64 -8.61 6.05
N SER A 100 -7.86 -7.86 5.27
CA SER A 100 -7.41 -8.24 3.92
C SER A 100 -5.97 -7.77 3.70
N ALA A 101 -5.28 -8.39 2.76
CA ALA A 101 -3.96 -7.94 2.32
C ALA A 101 -4.08 -6.60 1.59
N ILE A 102 -3.03 -5.76 1.69
CA ILE A 102 -3.04 -4.43 1.08
C ILE A 102 -1.76 -4.18 0.28
N LYS A 103 -1.93 -3.35 -0.74
CA LYS A 103 -0.86 -2.69 -1.48
C LYS A 103 -0.86 -1.21 -1.13
N ALA A 104 0.28 -0.70 -0.68
CA ALA A 104 0.55 0.72 -0.54
C ALA A 104 1.49 1.17 -1.67
N GLN A 105 1.02 2.03 -2.56
CA GLN A 105 1.81 2.64 -3.62
C GLN A 105 2.19 4.07 -3.23
N LEU A 106 3.48 4.37 -3.21
CA LEU A 106 4.03 5.69 -2.95
C LEU A 106 4.38 6.38 -4.28
N ASN A 107 4.12 7.67 -4.35
CA ASN A 107 4.51 8.50 -5.49
C ASN A 107 4.91 9.90 -5.01
N PHE A 108 5.87 10.52 -5.70
CA PHE A 108 6.30 11.89 -5.42
C PHE A 108 6.08 12.79 -6.63
N ALA A 109 5.39 13.92 -6.42
CA ALA A 109 5.24 14.98 -7.40
C ALA A 109 6.10 16.18 -7.00
N SER A 110 7.20 16.39 -7.72
CA SER A 110 8.08 17.55 -7.52
C SER A 110 7.39 18.85 -7.94
N LYS A 111 7.62 19.92 -7.18
CA LYS A 111 7.26 21.30 -7.54
C LYS A 111 8.46 22.14 -7.99
N VAL A 112 9.67 21.60 -7.84
CA VAL A 112 10.92 22.25 -8.23
C VAL A 112 11.43 21.59 -9.51
N GLU A 113 11.60 22.39 -10.57
CA GLU A 113 12.11 21.89 -11.84
C GLU A 113 13.52 21.30 -11.67
N GLY A 114 13.70 20.05 -12.12
CA GLY A 114 14.96 19.33 -12.01
C GLY A 114 15.25 18.71 -10.64
N LEU A 115 14.39 18.90 -9.63
CA LEU A 115 14.45 18.17 -8.37
C LEU A 115 13.85 16.77 -8.56
N ASN A 116 14.57 15.76 -8.09
CA ASN A 116 14.13 14.37 -8.12
C ASN A 116 13.85 13.89 -6.69
N GLY A 117 12.72 13.24 -6.49
CA GLY A 117 12.44 12.45 -5.30
C GLY A 117 12.51 10.96 -5.63
N MET A 118 13.07 10.17 -4.72
CA MET A 118 13.28 8.74 -4.92
C MET A 118 12.88 7.97 -3.67
N PHE A 119 12.08 6.91 -3.87
CA PHE A 119 11.83 5.89 -2.85
C PHE A 119 12.78 4.72 -3.08
N TYR A 120 13.24 4.10 -1.99
CA TYR A 120 13.97 2.83 -2.07
C TYR A 120 13.05 1.74 -2.63
N GLU A 121 11.83 1.69 -2.10
CA GLU A 121 10.72 0.90 -2.62
C GLU A 121 9.47 1.79 -2.69
N ASP A 122 8.86 1.88 -3.86
CA ASP A 122 7.65 2.69 -4.10
C ASP A 122 6.36 1.87 -3.95
N VAL A 123 6.49 0.57 -3.67
CA VAL A 123 5.38 -0.35 -3.42
C VAL A 123 5.68 -1.18 -2.18
N ILE A 124 4.77 -1.14 -1.22
CA ILE A 124 4.79 -2.01 -0.04
C ILE A 124 3.57 -2.95 -0.12
N LEU A 125 3.81 -4.24 0.04
CA LEU A 125 2.76 -5.27 0.11
C LEU A 125 2.72 -5.85 1.50
N LEU A 126 1.56 -5.81 2.15
CA LEU A 126 1.36 -6.34 3.50
C LEU A 126 0.22 -7.34 3.52
N GLU A 127 0.47 -8.48 4.17
CA GLU A 127 -0.53 -9.49 4.46
C GLU A 127 -1.65 -8.94 5.35
N THR A 128 -2.75 -9.70 5.46
CA THR A 128 -3.83 -9.36 6.39
C THR A 128 -3.40 -9.43 7.85
N ALA A 129 -3.97 -8.56 8.69
CA ALA A 129 -3.87 -8.65 10.15
C ALA A 129 -4.83 -9.69 10.77
N GLU A 130 -5.66 -10.37 9.97
CA GLU A 130 -6.59 -11.36 10.51
C GLU A 130 -5.82 -12.51 11.19
N GLY A 131 -6.13 -12.73 12.47
CA GLY A 131 -5.46 -13.74 13.29
C GLY A 131 -4.12 -13.29 13.89
N THR A 132 -3.69 -12.04 13.68
CA THR A 132 -2.52 -11.48 14.37
C THR A 132 -2.93 -10.75 15.65
N ALA A 133 -2.01 -10.66 16.61
CA ALA A 133 -2.17 -9.72 17.74
C ALA A 133 -2.05 -8.27 17.22
N VAL A 134 -2.66 -7.30 17.91
CA VAL A 134 -2.70 -5.89 17.47
C VAL A 134 -1.29 -5.28 17.35
N ASP A 135 -0.41 -5.62 18.29
CA ASP A 135 1.00 -5.18 18.32
C ASP A 135 1.89 -5.94 17.32
N ALA A 136 1.39 -7.06 16.79
CA ALA A 136 2.04 -7.88 15.76
C ALA A 136 1.42 -7.71 14.37
N ALA A 137 0.69 -6.61 14.14
CA ALA A 137 0.12 -6.28 12.84
C ALA A 137 1.23 -6.22 11.75
N PRO A 138 0.98 -6.74 10.53
CA PRO A 138 1.93 -6.67 9.43
C PRO A 138 2.36 -5.22 9.17
N LYS A 139 3.67 -5.00 9.07
CA LYS A 139 4.27 -3.69 8.86
C LYS A 139 5.52 -3.78 8.00
N ASP A 140 5.79 -2.73 7.26
CA ASP A 140 7.03 -2.56 6.52
C ASP A 140 7.34 -1.07 6.30
N SER A 141 8.59 -0.77 5.97
CA SER A 141 9.10 0.59 5.81
C SER A 141 9.83 0.77 4.49
N THR A 142 9.79 2.00 3.97
CA THR A 142 10.63 2.46 2.86
C THR A 142 11.30 3.78 3.23
N TYR A 143 12.29 4.20 2.44
CA TYR A 143 12.99 5.46 2.64
C TYR A 143 12.84 6.38 1.43
N PHE A 144 12.65 7.67 1.68
CA PHE A 144 12.54 8.72 0.68
C PHE A 144 13.74 9.67 0.71
N SER A 145 14.30 9.99 -0.46
CA SER A 145 15.43 10.91 -0.59
C SER A 145 15.20 11.89 -1.74
N VAL A 146 15.90 13.03 -1.68
CA VAL A 146 15.88 14.06 -2.73
C VAL A 146 17.25 14.25 -3.36
N SER A 147 17.28 14.56 -4.65
CA SER A 147 18.51 14.82 -5.40
C SER A 147 18.23 15.74 -6.60
N GLY A 148 19.28 16.09 -7.35
CA GLY A 148 19.15 16.95 -8.54
C GLY A 148 19.21 18.44 -8.20
N ALA A 149 18.32 19.22 -8.79
CA ALA A 149 18.30 20.67 -8.62
C ALA A 149 18.18 21.09 -7.15
N GLY A 150 18.85 22.19 -6.81
CA GLY A 150 18.82 22.78 -5.48
C GLY A 150 17.71 23.79 -5.28
N ILE A 151 17.72 24.41 -4.10
CA ILE A 151 16.85 25.54 -3.74
C ILE A 151 17.69 26.71 -3.21
N GLU A 152 17.16 27.93 -3.29
CA GLU A 152 17.84 29.14 -2.81
C GLU A 152 17.14 29.82 -1.62
N THR A 153 15.93 29.37 -1.27
CA THR A 153 15.14 29.93 -0.17
C THR A 153 14.76 28.86 0.83
N ASN A 154 14.75 29.24 2.11
CA ASN A 154 14.30 28.36 3.19
C ASN A 154 12.80 28.05 3.04
N ASN A 155 12.39 26.87 3.54
CA ASN A 155 11.00 26.42 3.53
C ASN A 155 10.38 26.38 2.12
N THR A 156 11.21 26.16 1.09
CA THR A 156 10.72 25.93 -0.27
C THR A 156 9.87 24.66 -0.29
N ASP A 157 8.67 24.74 -0.84
CA ASP A 157 7.78 23.61 -1.05
C ASP A 157 8.36 22.70 -2.16
N LEU A 158 8.99 21.59 -1.76
CA LEU A 158 9.67 20.68 -2.68
C LEU A 158 8.71 19.84 -3.52
N GLY A 159 7.51 19.56 -3.01
CA GLY A 159 6.57 18.65 -3.66
C GLY A 159 5.60 17.98 -2.71
N THR A 160 5.03 16.87 -3.15
CA THR A 160 4.03 16.11 -2.37
C THR A 160 4.24 14.62 -2.56
N ILE A 161 4.33 13.89 -1.45
CA ILE A 161 4.25 12.43 -1.42
C ILE A 161 2.78 12.03 -1.32
N THR A 162 2.35 11.11 -2.17
CA THR A 162 1.02 10.50 -2.11
C THR A 162 1.17 9.02 -1.83
N VAL A 163 0.45 8.52 -0.82
CA VAL A 163 0.36 7.09 -0.49
C VAL A 163 -1.04 6.61 -0.86
N THR A 164 -1.13 5.69 -1.81
CA THR A 164 -2.40 5.10 -2.26
C THR A 164 -2.52 3.69 -1.71
N ILE A 165 -3.57 3.45 -0.92
CA ILE A 165 -3.85 2.14 -0.33
C ILE A 165 -4.95 1.45 -1.14
N SER A 166 -4.72 0.20 -1.53
CA SER A 166 -5.70 -0.67 -2.16
C SER A 166 -5.63 -2.08 -1.59
N GLU A 167 -6.71 -2.84 -1.70
CA GLU A 167 -6.68 -4.28 -1.43
C GLU A 167 -5.72 -4.98 -2.41
N ASP A 168 -4.88 -5.89 -1.91
CA ASP A 168 -4.05 -6.76 -2.74
C ASP A 168 -4.84 -8.02 -3.08
N VAL A 169 -5.57 -7.97 -4.20
CA VAL A 169 -6.39 -9.09 -4.67
C VAL A 169 -5.47 -10.06 -5.43
N GLN A 170 -4.94 -11.07 -4.73
CA GLN A 170 -4.20 -12.18 -5.35
C GLN A 170 -5.12 -13.19 -6.04
#